data_AF-A0A957QJU6-F1
#
_entry.id   AF-A0A957QJU6-F1
#
_cell.length_a   1.000
_cell.length_b   1.000
_cell.length_c   1.000
_cell.angle_alpha   90.00
_cell.angle_beta   90.00
_cell.angle_gamma   90.00
#
_symmetry.space_group_name_H-M   'P 1'
#
loop_
_entity.id
_entity.type
_entity.pdbx_description
1 polymer ?
#
loop_
_entity_poly.entity_id
_entity_poly.type
_entity_poly.pdbx_seq_one_letter_code
_entity_poly.pdbx_strand_id
1 'polypeptide(L)'
;MADRRPHILFVGLRWPPETFLARLVRGLLMQGHQVTVATPNQPEQEWLEQPGFHWLYSPNWDGPLSRRLLNLGRFGLRSFIKGPAARRTLSPRDSLRTWYECLPVATGDWDIIYFPWNSAAMRRLPLYDLGLPVVVSCRGSQVNVAPYDLGNANYVARLQMSLKRATAIHCVSADIQEEAMKYDAESHKCHIITPAVDPAYFQPARHPSAPGAGLKLITTGSLIWRKGFEYLLTSLRLLLDQN
;
A
#
# COMPACT_ATOMS: atom_id res chain seq x y z
N MET A 1 -16.72 14.68 24.35
CA MET A 1 -16.12 13.36 24.02
C MET A 1 -14.67 13.63 23.70
N ALA A 2 -13.72 13.08 24.44
CA ALA A 2 -12.30 13.31 24.16
C ALA A 2 -11.97 12.83 22.74
N ASP A 3 -11.33 13.70 21.95
CA ASP A 3 -10.97 13.48 20.56
C ASP A 3 -9.91 12.37 20.45
N ARG A 4 -10.35 11.11 20.53
CA ARG A 4 -9.47 9.95 20.43
C ARG A 4 -8.96 9.88 18.99
N ARG A 5 -7.65 10.06 18.83
CA ARG A 5 -6.98 9.87 17.54
C ARG A 5 -7.19 8.43 17.04
N PRO A 6 -7.55 8.23 15.76
CA PRO A 6 -7.81 6.91 15.22
C PRO A 6 -6.56 6.03 15.22
N HIS A 7 -6.77 4.72 15.42
CA HIS A 7 -5.79 3.66 15.27
C HIS A 7 -5.89 3.02 13.89
N ILE A 8 -4.87 3.26 13.07
CA ILE A 8 -4.83 2.90 11.66
C ILE A 8 -3.98 1.65 11.47
N LEU A 9 -4.55 0.65 10.80
CA LEU A 9 -3.89 -0.61 10.49
C LEU A 9 -3.45 -0.65 9.02
N PHE A 10 -2.15 -0.75 8.79
CA PHE A 10 -1.56 -0.92 7.45
C PHE A 10 -1.44 -2.40 7.12
N VAL A 11 -2.05 -2.85 6.02
CA VAL A 11 -2.09 -4.27 5.66
C VAL A 11 -1.48 -4.53 4.28
N GLY A 12 -0.56 -5.50 4.21
CA GLY A 12 0.06 -5.94 2.95
C GLY A 12 1.25 -5.08 2.53
N LEU A 13 1.86 -4.39 3.48
CA LEU A 13 3.13 -3.68 3.33
C LEU A 13 4.29 -4.69 3.47
N ARG A 14 5.36 -4.50 2.67
CA ARG A 14 6.63 -5.21 2.84
C ARG A 14 7.57 -4.37 3.69
N TRP A 15 8.38 -5.00 4.53
CA TRP A 15 9.37 -4.31 5.35
C TRP A 15 10.80 -4.65 4.92
N PRO A 16 11.68 -3.66 4.70
CA PRO A 16 11.45 -2.21 4.86
C PRO A 16 10.48 -1.60 3.82
N PRO A 17 9.71 -0.56 4.18
CA PRO A 17 8.73 0.07 3.30
C PRO A 17 9.37 0.97 2.23
N GLU A 18 8.63 1.25 1.16
CA GLU A 18 8.96 2.32 0.23
C GLU A 18 8.98 3.69 0.95
N THR A 19 9.83 4.60 0.47
CA THR A 19 10.07 5.91 1.11
C THR A 19 8.80 6.72 1.34
N PHE A 20 7.83 6.65 0.43
CA PHE A 20 6.55 7.37 0.59
C PHE A 20 5.67 6.76 1.69
N LEU A 21 5.69 5.42 1.88
CA LEU A 21 4.95 4.77 2.98
C LEU A 21 5.60 5.07 4.31
N ALA A 22 6.94 5.04 4.37
CA ALA A 22 7.69 5.45 5.55
C ALA A 22 7.32 6.89 5.97
N ARG A 23 7.30 7.83 5.00
CA ARG A 23 6.90 9.22 5.26
C ARG A 23 5.44 9.35 5.70
N LEU A 24 4.53 8.60 5.08
CA LEU A 24 3.11 8.59 5.48
C LEU A 24 2.95 8.11 6.93
N VAL A 25 3.58 6.99 7.30
CA VAL A 25 3.52 6.46 8.66
C VAL A 25 4.10 7.48 9.65
N ARG A 26 5.29 8.04 9.37
CA ARG A 26 5.89 9.09 10.22
C ARG A 26 4.98 10.31 10.36
N GLY A 27 4.39 10.78 9.26
CA GLY A 27 3.45 11.89 9.28
C GLY A 27 2.24 11.62 10.17
N LEU A 28 1.66 10.42 10.09
CA LEU A 28 0.55 10.02 10.95
C LEU A 28 0.95 9.96 12.43
N LEU A 29 2.10 9.39 12.76
CA LEU A 29 2.62 9.33 14.12
C LEU A 29 2.90 10.74 14.68
N MET A 30 3.47 11.64 13.88
CA MET A 30 3.72 13.03 14.26
C MET A 30 2.43 13.81 14.57
N GLN A 31 1.31 13.44 13.93
CA GLN A 31 -0.01 14.01 14.23
C GLN A 31 -0.70 13.34 15.44
N GLY A 32 -0.02 12.40 16.10
CA GLY A 32 -0.49 11.69 17.29
C GLY A 32 -1.43 10.51 17.00
N HIS A 33 -1.55 10.07 15.75
CA HIS A 33 -2.32 8.86 15.42
C HIS A 33 -1.58 7.60 15.87
N GLN A 34 -2.33 6.56 16.20
CA GLN A 34 -1.74 5.24 16.41
C GLN A 34 -1.67 4.50 15.08
N VAL A 35 -0.54 3.88 14.78
CA VAL A 35 -0.34 3.11 13.55
C VAL A 35 0.14 1.72 13.88
N THR A 36 -0.58 0.71 13.40
CA THR A 36 -0.11 -0.67 13.39
C THR A 36 0.28 -1.07 11.98
N VAL A 37 1.49 -1.61 11.80
CA VAL A 37 1.91 -2.19 10.51
C VAL A 37 1.88 -3.71 10.57
N ALA A 38 1.06 -4.32 9.72
CA ALA A 38 0.95 -5.76 9.57
C ALA A 38 1.94 -6.26 8.51
N THR A 39 3.08 -6.80 8.94
CA THR A 39 4.19 -7.26 8.08
C THR A 39 4.82 -8.55 8.63
N PRO A 40 5.35 -9.44 7.77
CA PRO A 40 6.04 -10.65 8.20
C PRO A 40 7.38 -10.37 8.90
N ASN A 41 8.09 -9.33 8.47
CA ASN A 41 9.41 -8.98 9.00
C ASN A 41 9.24 -7.92 10.09
N GLN A 42 9.97 -8.08 11.19
CA GLN A 42 9.99 -7.10 12.27
C GLN A 42 10.62 -5.78 11.79
N PRO A 43 9.99 -4.63 12.04
CA PRO A 43 10.59 -3.32 11.83
C PRO A 43 11.88 -3.12 12.63
N GLU A 44 12.74 -2.22 12.16
CA GLU A 44 13.95 -1.83 12.89
C GLU A 44 13.59 -1.20 14.25
N GLN A 45 14.50 -1.28 15.23
CA GLN A 45 14.27 -0.80 16.59
C GLN A 45 13.85 0.69 16.63
N GLU A 46 14.41 1.52 15.75
CA GLU A 46 14.04 2.94 15.60
C GLU A 46 12.53 3.12 15.41
N TRP A 47 11.86 2.22 14.67
CA TRP A 47 10.41 2.28 14.48
C TRP A 47 9.64 1.80 15.69
N LEU A 48 10.10 0.74 16.34
CA LEU A 48 9.45 0.15 17.51
C LEU A 48 9.49 1.09 18.72
N GLU A 49 10.47 1.99 18.77
CA GLU A 49 10.59 3.02 19.81
C GLU A 49 9.74 4.26 19.54
N GLN A 50 9.16 4.43 18.34
CA GLN A 50 8.32 5.59 18.04
C GLN A 50 6.98 5.52 18.79
N PRO A 51 6.60 6.57 19.54
CA PRO A 51 5.30 6.63 20.20
C PRO A 51 4.14 6.43 19.22
N GLY A 52 3.23 5.50 19.54
CA GLY A 52 2.06 5.20 18.72
C GLY A 52 2.31 4.21 17.58
N PHE A 53 3.55 3.83 17.29
CA PHE A 53 3.86 2.78 16.32
C PHE A 53 3.77 1.40 16.95
N HIS A 54 3.11 0.49 16.25
CA HIS A 54 2.95 -0.90 16.66
C HIS A 54 3.25 -1.83 15.49
N TRP A 55 3.88 -2.96 15.80
CA TRP A 55 4.07 -4.03 14.82
C TRP A 55 3.12 -5.18 15.08
N LEU A 56 2.45 -5.62 14.02
CA LEU A 56 1.66 -6.85 14.01
C LEU A 56 2.34 -7.85 13.08
N TYR A 57 2.77 -8.98 13.65
CA TYR A 57 3.27 -10.09 12.84
C TYR A 57 2.15 -10.64 11.95
N SER A 58 2.29 -10.44 10.64
CA SER A 58 1.40 -10.96 9.61
C SER A 58 2.22 -11.79 8.61
N PRO A 59 2.25 -13.12 8.74
CA PRO A 59 3.13 -13.95 7.95
C PRO A 59 2.76 -13.97 6.45
N ASN A 60 3.76 -14.21 5.61
CA ASN A 60 3.54 -14.52 4.20
C ASN A 60 3.10 -15.98 4.03
N TRP A 61 2.35 -16.25 2.97
CA TRP A 61 1.97 -17.61 2.60
C TRP A 61 3.17 -18.46 2.20
N ASP A 62 4.35 -17.90 1.88
CA ASP A 62 5.47 -18.65 1.28
C ASP A 62 6.33 -19.44 2.28
N GLY A 63 5.92 -19.55 3.55
CA GLY A 63 6.66 -20.29 4.59
C GLY A 63 6.45 -21.81 4.57
N PRO A 64 7.22 -22.60 5.34
CA PRO A 64 7.03 -24.05 5.46
C PRO A 64 5.67 -24.41 6.10
N LEU A 65 5.08 -25.54 5.71
CA LEU A 65 3.73 -25.96 6.13
C LEU A 65 3.58 -26.04 7.66
N SER A 66 4.58 -26.56 8.37
CA SER A 66 4.57 -26.66 9.83
C SER A 66 4.40 -25.30 10.52
N ARG A 67 5.11 -24.27 10.04
CA ARG A 67 4.96 -22.90 10.55
C ARG A 67 3.58 -22.32 10.20
N ARG A 68 3.03 -22.63 9.02
CA ARG A 68 1.67 -22.19 8.66
C ARG A 68 0.62 -22.78 9.59
N LEU A 69 0.69 -24.08 9.88
CA LEU A 69 -0.25 -24.76 10.77
C LEU A 69 -0.14 -24.23 12.21
N LEU A 70 1.09 -24.05 12.71
CA LEU A 70 1.32 -23.48 14.04
C LEU A 70 0.74 -22.06 14.16
N ASN A 71 1.00 -21.21 13.17
CA ASN A 71 0.47 -19.85 13.12
C ASN A 71 -1.06 -19.84 12.99
N LEU A 72 -1.65 -20.71 12.16
CA LEU A 72 -3.12 -20.87 12.07
C LEU A 72 -3.71 -21.24 13.43
N GLY A 73 -3.13 -22.22 14.14
CA GLY A 73 -3.58 -22.61 15.47
C GLY A 73 -3.50 -21.45 16.47
N ARG A 74 -2.37 -20.73 16.48
CA ARG A 74 -2.16 -19.54 17.32
C ARG A 74 -3.16 -18.43 17.03
N PHE A 75 -3.41 -18.12 15.75
CA PHE A 75 -4.36 -17.08 15.36
C PHE A 75 -5.81 -17.51 15.59
N GLY A 76 -6.12 -18.79 15.38
CA GLY A 76 -7.40 -19.39 15.73
C GLY A 76 -7.69 -19.24 17.22
N LEU A 77 -6.77 -19.65 18.09
CA LEU A 77 -6.94 -19.51 19.54
C LEU A 77 -7.15 -18.04 19.95
N ARG A 78 -6.41 -17.10 19.35
CA ARG A 78 -6.61 -15.66 19.57
C ARG A 78 -8.00 -15.17 19.13
N SER A 79 -8.54 -15.65 18.02
CA SER A 79 -9.89 -15.27 17.57
C SER A 79 -10.99 -15.89 18.43
N PHE A 80 -10.72 -17.00 19.13
CA PHE A 80 -11.61 -17.50 20.17
C PHE A 80 -11.70 -16.54 21.37
N ILE A 81 -10.58 -15.94 21.77
CA ILE A 81 -10.49 -15.03 22.92
C ILE A 81 -11.02 -13.62 22.60
N LYS A 82 -10.67 -13.05 21.44
CA LYS A 82 -10.99 -11.66 21.06
C LYS A 82 -12.35 -11.44 20.41
N GLY A 83 -13.24 -12.45 20.42
CA GLY A 83 -14.68 -12.26 20.15
C GLY A 83 -15.18 -12.70 18.76
N PRO A 84 -16.52 -12.74 18.57
CA PRO A 84 -17.17 -13.35 17.41
C PRO A 84 -17.08 -12.54 16.10
N ALA A 85 -16.76 -11.24 16.14
CA ALA A 85 -16.67 -10.40 14.94
C ALA A 85 -15.59 -10.91 13.96
N ALA A 86 -14.39 -11.23 14.48
CA ALA A 86 -13.31 -11.82 13.71
C ALA A 86 -13.69 -13.18 13.08
N ARG A 87 -14.56 -13.96 13.75
CA ARG A 87 -15.04 -15.26 13.27
C ARG A 87 -16.16 -15.16 12.26
N ARG A 88 -17.00 -14.12 12.33
CA ARG A 88 -18.07 -13.85 11.35
C ARG A 88 -17.52 -13.30 10.03
N THR A 89 -16.36 -12.66 10.09
CA THR A 89 -15.67 -12.08 8.92
C THR A 89 -15.17 -13.16 7.95
N LEU A 90 -14.78 -14.34 8.47
CA LEU A 90 -14.22 -15.42 7.66
C LEU A 90 -15.25 -16.53 7.47
N SER A 91 -15.49 -16.87 6.20
CA SER A 91 -16.40 -17.95 5.83
C SER A 91 -15.69 -19.31 5.93
N PRO A 92 -16.39 -20.38 6.33
CA PRO A 92 -15.87 -21.74 6.20
C PRO A 92 -15.50 -22.13 4.75
N ARG A 93 -16.05 -21.41 3.76
CA ARG A 93 -15.74 -21.60 2.33
C ARG A 93 -14.48 -20.86 1.87
N ASP A 94 -13.95 -19.95 2.69
CA ASP A 94 -12.72 -19.24 2.37
C ASP A 94 -11.52 -20.19 2.37
N SER A 95 -10.58 -19.95 1.47
CA SER A 95 -9.36 -20.74 1.40
C SER A 95 -8.55 -20.66 2.70
N LEU A 96 -7.79 -21.71 3.04
CA LEU A 96 -6.86 -21.70 4.18
C LEU A 96 -5.88 -20.52 4.13
N ARG A 97 -5.50 -20.09 2.92
CA ARG A 97 -4.67 -18.91 2.70
C ARG A 97 -5.36 -17.62 3.14
N THR A 98 -6.64 -17.47 2.80
CA THR A 98 -7.44 -16.32 3.22
C THR A 98 -7.51 -16.24 4.75
N TRP A 99 -7.82 -17.37 5.40
CA TRP A 99 -7.82 -17.48 6.86
C TRP A 99 -6.47 -17.09 7.45
N TYR A 100 -5.38 -17.65 6.92
CA TYR A 100 -4.02 -17.38 7.37
C TYR A 100 -3.64 -15.90 7.31
N GLU A 101 -4.02 -15.23 6.23
CA GLU A 101 -3.62 -13.85 5.97
C GLU A 101 -4.56 -12.80 6.59
N CYS A 102 -5.78 -13.18 6.96
CA CYS A 102 -6.79 -12.27 7.53
C CYS A 102 -6.94 -12.42 9.05
N LEU A 103 -6.85 -13.63 9.62
CA LEU A 103 -7.00 -13.86 11.06
C LEU A 103 -6.12 -12.97 11.96
N PRO A 104 -4.81 -12.80 11.72
CA PRO A 104 -3.98 -11.95 12.60
C PRO A 104 -4.48 -10.51 12.62
N VAL A 105 -5.05 -10.05 11.51
CA VAL A 105 -5.52 -8.69 11.29
C VAL A 105 -6.93 -8.51 11.86
N ALA A 106 -7.83 -9.46 11.64
CA ALA A 106 -9.24 -9.41 12.03
C ALA A 106 -9.49 -9.43 13.55
N THR A 107 -8.47 -9.74 14.36
CA THR A 107 -8.60 -9.89 15.81
C THR A 107 -8.12 -8.68 16.61
N GLY A 108 -7.62 -7.63 15.95
CA GLY A 108 -7.17 -6.44 16.65
C GLY A 108 -8.24 -5.35 16.75
N ASP A 109 -7.94 -4.36 17.59
CA ASP A 109 -8.82 -3.24 17.90
C ASP A 109 -8.34 -2.05 17.05
N TRP A 110 -8.93 -1.86 15.87
CA TRP A 110 -8.54 -0.84 14.90
C TRP A 110 -9.74 0.04 14.56
N ASP A 111 -9.48 1.29 14.20
CA ASP A 111 -10.51 2.22 13.74
C ASP A 111 -10.58 2.29 12.21
N ILE A 112 -9.45 2.06 11.52
CA ILE A 112 -9.34 2.14 10.05
C ILE A 112 -8.39 1.06 9.52
N ILE A 113 -8.73 0.43 8.40
CA ILE A 113 -7.83 -0.43 7.64
C ILE A 113 -7.34 0.30 6.40
N TYR A 114 -6.03 0.47 6.26
CA TYR A 114 -5.39 1.06 5.10
C TYR A 114 -4.62 0.00 4.29
N PHE A 115 -5.01 -0.14 3.02
CA PHE A 115 -4.31 -0.96 2.04
C PHE A 115 -3.45 -0.07 1.14
N PRO A 116 -2.11 -0.07 1.30
CA PRO A 116 -1.21 0.70 0.43
C PRO A 116 -1.15 0.18 -1.01
N TRP A 117 -1.66 -1.03 -1.25
CA TRP A 117 -1.62 -1.72 -2.54
C TRP A 117 -2.99 -2.35 -2.84
N ASN A 118 -3.50 -2.16 -4.05
CA ASN A 118 -4.71 -2.83 -4.54
C ASN A 118 -4.59 -4.35 -4.40
N SER A 119 -3.41 -4.93 -4.67
CA SER A 119 -3.20 -6.39 -4.54
C SER A 119 -3.38 -6.90 -3.12
N ALA A 120 -3.04 -6.10 -2.11
CA ALA A 120 -3.27 -6.45 -0.72
C ALA A 120 -4.75 -6.41 -0.36
N ALA A 121 -5.45 -5.38 -0.84
CA ALA A 121 -6.89 -5.18 -0.65
C ALA A 121 -7.71 -6.31 -1.31
N MET A 122 -7.43 -6.60 -2.58
CA MET A 122 -8.08 -7.67 -3.35
C MET A 122 -7.91 -9.04 -2.72
N ARG A 123 -6.73 -9.33 -2.16
CA ARG A 123 -6.42 -10.63 -1.54
C ARG A 123 -7.15 -10.83 -0.21
N ARG A 124 -7.53 -9.74 0.45
CA ARG A 124 -8.13 -9.73 1.79
C ARG A 124 -9.53 -9.11 1.80
N LEU A 125 -10.31 -9.40 0.75
CA LEU A 125 -11.71 -8.98 0.64
C LEU A 125 -12.58 -9.31 1.87
N PRO A 126 -12.36 -10.41 2.62
CA PRO A 126 -13.13 -10.64 3.85
C PRO A 126 -12.94 -9.55 4.91
N LEU A 127 -11.80 -8.85 4.96
CA LEU A 127 -11.58 -7.79 5.97
C LEU A 127 -12.55 -6.60 5.84
N TYR A 128 -13.22 -6.45 4.69
CA TYR A 128 -14.27 -5.45 4.49
C TYR A 128 -15.55 -5.79 5.26
N ASP A 129 -15.73 -7.04 5.69
CA ASP A 129 -16.89 -7.49 6.47
C ASP A 129 -16.74 -7.24 7.99
N LEU A 130 -15.62 -6.63 8.41
CA LEU A 130 -15.41 -6.22 9.81
C LEU A 130 -16.27 -5.01 10.21
N GLY A 131 -16.88 -4.31 9.25
CA GLY A 131 -17.63 -3.08 9.51
C GLY A 131 -16.74 -1.87 9.83
N LEU A 132 -15.43 -1.99 9.62
CA LEU A 132 -14.46 -0.90 9.78
C LEU A 132 -14.31 -0.12 8.46
N PRO A 133 -14.10 1.20 8.50
CA PRO A 133 -13.69 1.98 7.34
C PRO A 133 -12.44 1.39 6.67
N VAL A 134 -12.54 1.11 5.36
CA VAL A 134 -11.42 0.60 4.55
C VAL A 134 -10.98 1.65 3.55
N VAL A 135 -9.69 1.97 3.56
CA VAL A 135 -9.05 2.89 2.61
C VAL A 135 -8.13 2.10 1.69
N VAL A 136 -8.30 2.26 0.38
CA VAL A 136 -7.47 1.59 -0.63
C VAL A 136 -6.66 2.63 -1.40
N SER A 137 -5.35 2.47 -1.46
CA SER A 137 -4.48 3.32 -2.27
C SER A 137 -4.29 2.74 -3.67
N CYS A 138 -4.71 3.51 -4.67
CA CYS A 138 -4.51 3.23 -6.09
C CYS A 138 -3.19 3.85 -6.56
N ARG A 139 -2.31 3.04 -7.16
CA ARG A 139 -0.97 3.47 -7.60
C ARG A 139 -0.52 2.79 -8.89
N GLY A 140 -0.06 3.59 -9.83
CA GLY A 140 0.75 3.20 -10.98
C GLY A 140 0.25 1.92 -11.67
N SER A 141 1.09 0.88 -11.70
CA SER A 141 0.80 -0.33 -12.49
C SER A 141 -0.33 -1.20 -12.01
N GLN A 142 -0.77 -1.12 -10.76
CA GLN A 142 -1.88 -1.95 -10.30
C GLN A 142 -3.23 -1.48 -10.88
N VAL A 143 -3.26 -0.27 -11.43
CA VAL A 143 -4.44 0.30 -12.07
C VAL A 143 -4.18 0.54 -13.56
N ASN A 144 -2.98 0.97 -13.95
CA ASN A 144 -2.68 1.34 -15.35
C ASN A 144 -2.15 0.18 -16.21
N VAL A 145 -1.69 -0.93 -15.62
CA VAL A 145 -0.99 -1.99 -16.37
C VAL A 145 -1.58 -3.36 -16.10
N ALA A 146 -1.61 -3.79 -14.83
CA ALA A 146 -2.05 -5.13 -14.46
C ALA A 146 -3.45 -5.50 -14.99
N PRO A 147 -4.46 -4.58 -15.00
CA PRO A 147 -5.75 -4.90 -15.61
C PRO A 147 -5.72 -5.29 -17.09
N TYR A 148 -4.70 -4.85 -17.83
CA TYR A 148 -4.54 -5.08 -19.27
C TYR A 148 -3.69 -6.32 -19.59
N ASP A 149 -3.12 -6.99 -18.60
CA ASP A 149 -2.40 -8.25 -18.82
C ASP A 149 -3.36 -9.32 -19.36
N LEU A 150 -2.92 -10.08 -20.36
CA LEU A 150 -3.74 -11.13 -20.99
C LEU A 150 -4.22 -12.16 -19.95
N GLY A 151 -5.53 -12.45 -19.95
CA GLY A 151 -6.14 -13.43 -19.05
C GLY A 151 -6.42 -12.91 -17.64
N ASN A 152 -6.29 -11.61 -17.37
CA ASN A 152 -6.40 -11.07 -16.00
C ASN A 152 -7.83 -10.69 -15.56
N ALA A 153 -8.86 -11.34 -16.12
CA ALA A 153 -10.27 -11.05 -15.80
C ALA A 153 -10.59 -11.18 -14.31
N ASN A 154 -10.00 -12.17 -13.62
CA ASN A 154 -10.16 -12.33 -12.17
C ASN A 154 -9.53 -11.17 -11.38
N TYR A 155 -8.44 -10.58 -11.84
CA TYR A 155 -7.85 -9.40 -11.21
C TYR A 155 -8.77 -8.20 -11.34
N VAL A 156 -9.30 -7.95 -12.54
CA VAL A 156 -10.26 -6.86 -12.79
C VAL A 156 -11.48 -7.00 -11.89
N ALA A 157 -12.08 -8.19 -11.83
CA ALA A 157 -13.25 -8.46 -10.98
C ALA A 157 -12.95 -8.22 -9.49
N ARG A 158 -11.78 -8.65 -9.01
CA ARG A 158 -11.37 -8.42 -7.61
C ARG A 158 -11.04 -6.96 -7.33
N LEU A 159 -10.46 -6.25 -8.30
CA LEU A 159 -10.16 -4.83 -8.21
C LEU A 159 -11.45 -4.04 -8.08
N GLN A 160 -12.42 -4.28 -8.98
CA GLN A 160 -13.76 -3.69 -8.91
C GLN A 160 -14.43 -3.95 -7.56
N MET A 161 -14.43 -5.21 -7.10
CA MET A 161 -14.99 -5.58 -5.80
C MET A 161 -14.30 -4.83 -4.64
N SER A 162 -12.98 -4.70 -4.69
CA SER A 162 -12.21 -4.00 -3.67
C SER A 162 -12.51 -2.50 -3.65
N LEU A 163 -12.61 -1.85 -4.82
CA LEU A 163 -12.84 -0.42 -4.93
C LEU A 163 -14.27 -0.05 -4.57
N LYS A 164 -15.26 -0.82 -5.05
CA LYS A 164 -16.68 -0.61 -4.72
C LYS A 164 -16.95 -0.69 -3.21
N ARG A 165 -16.30 -1.62 -2.52
CA ARG A 165 -16.45 -1.84 -1.06
C ARG A 165 -15.60 -0.89 -0.21
N ALA A 166 -14.63 -0.18 -0.78
CA ALA A 166 -13.82 0.76 -0.03
C ALA A 166 -14.68 1.93 0.48
N THR A 167 -14.37 2.39 1.69
CA THR A 167 -14.97 3.61 2.25
C THR A 167 -14.37 4.86 1.61
N ALA A 168 -13.06 4.83 1.37
CA ALA A 168 -12.34 5.86 0.64
C ALA A 168 -11.27 5.25 -0.26
N ILE A 169 -11.00 5.92 -1.38
CA ILE A 169 -10.03 5.51 -2.38
C ILE A 169 -9.00 6.62 -2.50
N HIS A 170 -7.76 6.33 -2.15
CA HIS A 170 -6.65 7.26 -2.27
C HIS A 170 -6.03 7.12 -3.66
N CYS A 171 -6.18 8.13 -4.50
CA CYS A 171 -5.55 8.24 -5.81
C CYS A 171 -4.31 9.14 -5.74
N VAL A 172 -3.19 8.72 -6.31
CA VAL A 172 -1.93 9.51 -6.25
C VAL A 172 -1.83 10.63 -7.28
N SER A 173 -2.79 10.73 -8.20
CA SER A 173 -2.95 11.79 -9.18
C SER A 173 -4.39 11.79 -9.73
N ALA A 174 -4.75 12.84 -10.48
CA ALA A 174 -6.00 12.88 -11.24
C ALA A 174 -6.08 11.73 -12.26
N ASP A 175 -5.00 11.48 -13.02
CA ASP A 175 -4.95 10.37 -13.99
C ASP A 175 -5.23 9.01 -13.34
N ILE A 176 -4.72 8.78 -12.11
CA ILE A 176 -4.98 7.54 -11.38
C ILE A 176 -6.43 7.48 -10.88
N GLN A 177 -7.06 8.62 -10.57
CA GLN A 177 -8.49 8.66 -10.28
C GLN A 177 -9.30 8.28 -11.50
N GLU A 178 -9.03 8.90 -12.66
CA GLU A 178 -9.71 8.59 -13.92
C GLU A 178 -9.54 7.12 -14.30
N GLU A 179 -8.34 6.57 -14.15
CA GLU A 179 -8.10 5.16 -14.44
C GLU A 179 -8.84 4.24 -13.45
N ALA A 180 -8.83 4.56 -12.14
CA ALA A 180 -9.55 3.78 -11.13
C ALA A 180 -11.08 3.77 -11.36
N MET A 181 -11.64 4.87 -11.88
CA MET A 181 -13.07 4.98 -12.20
C MET A 181 -13.52 4.00 -13.29
N LYS A 182 -12.61 3.54 -14.16
CA LYS A 182 -12.90 2.46 -15.13
C LYS A 182 -13.12 1.10 -14.46
N TYR A 183 -12.74 0.97 -13.19
CA TYR A 183 -12.86 -0.25 -12.37
C TYR A 183 -13.81 -0.05 -11.18
N ASP A 184 -14.93 0.63 -11.41
CA ASP A 184 -16.00 0.87 -10.43
C ASP A 184 -15.61 1.71 -9.20
N ALA A 185 -14.50 2.47 -9.27
CA ALA A 185 -14.24 3.47 -8.24
C ALA A 185 -15.27 4.61 -8.34
N GLU A 186 -16.05 4.80 -7.28
CA GLU A 186 -17.03 5.88 -7.21
C GLU A 186 -16.31 7.22 -6.94
N SER A 187 -16.53 8.21 -7.82
CA SER A 187 -15.81 9.49 -7.78
C SER A 187 -15.87 10.19 -6.41
N HIS A 188 -17.02 10.15 -5.72
CA HIS A 188 -17.19 10.77 -4.40
C HIS A 188 -16.40 10.09 -3.28
N LYS A 189 -15.92 8.85 -3.48
CA LYS A 189 -15.03 8.12 -2.56
C LYS A 189 -13.56 8.37 -2.90
N CYS A 190 -13.26 8.92 -4.08
CA CYS A 190 -11.91 9.13 -4.55
C CYS A 190 -11.34 10.45 -4.02
N HIS A 191 -10.16 10.37 -3.39
CA HIS A 191 -9.41 11.51 -2.89
C HIS A 191 -8.02 11.52 -3.53
N ILE A 192 -7.70 12.62 -4.21
CA ILE A 192 -6.38 12.83 -4.80
C ILE A 192 -5.43 13.31 -3.71
N ILE A 193 -4.43 12.49 -3.38
CA ILE A 193 -3.36 12.84 -2.45
C ILE A 193 -2.04 12.56 -3.16
N THR A 194 -1.41 13.63 -3.67
CA THR A 194 -0.19 13.52 -4.45
C THR A 194 1.01 13.16 -3.57
N PRO A 195 1.93 12.28 -4.03
CA PRO A 195 3.19 12.04 -3.34
C PRO A 195 3.98 13.34 -3.15
N ALA A 196 4.58 13.50 -1.97
CA ALA A 196 5.42 14.65 -1.64
C ALA A 196 6.88 14.24 -1.47
N VAL A 197 7.77 15.22 -1.64
CA VAL A 197 9.20 15.13 -1.31
C VAL A 197 9.50 15.95 -0.07
N ASP A 198 10.62 15.64 0.59
CA ASP A 198 11.09 16.42 1.74
C ASP A 198 11.78 17.71 1.25
N PRO A 199 11.22 18.90 1.51
CA PRO A 199 11.80 20.17 1.06
C PRO A 199 13.07 20.54 1.84
N ALA A 200 13.32 19.95 3.01
CA ALA A 200 14.58 20.13 3.72
C ALA A 200 15.72 19.36 3.05
N TYR A 201 15.41 18.26 2.34
CA TYR A 201 16.38 17.47 1.60
C TYR A 201 16.51 17.90 0.13
N PHE A 202 15.38 18.09 -0.57
CA PHE A 202 15.36 18.49 -1.98
C PHE A 202 15.23 20.01 -2.10
N GLN A 203 16.36 20.68 -2.22
CA GLN A 203 16.46 22.13 -2.38
C GLN A 203 17.10 22.51 -3.72
N PRO A 204 16.74 23.67 -4.30
CA PRO A 204 17.46 24.22 -5.44
C PRO A 204 18.96 24.36 -5.14
N ALA A 205 19.80 24.19 -6.16
CA ALA A 205 21.23 24.41 -6.01
C ALA A 205 21.52 25.86 -5.58
N ARG A 206 22.40 26.02 -4.58
CA ARG A 206 22.78 27.35 -4.06
C ARG A 206 23.57 28.20 -5.06
N HIS A 207 24.23 27.55 -6.01
CA HIS A 207 25.01 28.22 -7.06
C HIS A 207 24.52 27.76 -8.43
N PRO A 208 24.27 28.69 -9.36
CA PRO A 208 24.02 28.35 -10.75
C PRO A 208 25.24 27.59 -11.32
N SER A 209 24.98 26.74 -12.31
CA SER A 209 26.06 26.16 -13.11
C SER A 209 26.94 27.26 -13.69
N ALA A 210 28.26 27.07 -13.71
CA ALA A 210 29.19 28.02 -14.30
C ALA A 210 28.81 28.35 -15.76
N PRO A 211 29.00 29.60 -16.23
CA PRO A 211 28.82 29.93 -17.63
C PRO A 211 29.65 28.98 -18.51
N GLY A 212 29.03 28.39 -19.54
CA GLY A 212 29.66 27.39 -20.41
C GLY A 212 29.67 25.96 -19.85
N ALA A 213 29.08 25.70 -18.68
CA ALA A 213 28.84 24.33 -18.23
C ALA A 213 27.89 23.62 -19.22
N GLY A 214 28.34 22.49 -19.76
CA GLY A 214 27.54 21.68 -20.69
C GLY A 214 26.23 21.18 -20.07
N LEU A 215 25.26 20.87 -20.93
CA LEU A 215 23.96 20.31 -20.52
C LEU A 215 24.15 18.95 -19.83
N LYS A 216 23.67 18.83 -18.59
CA LYS A 216 23.65 17.57 -17.85
C LYS A 216 22.23 17.01 -17.80
N LEU A 217 22.03 15.84 -18.40
CA LEU A 217 20.78 15.10 -18.33
C LEU A 217 20.92 13.99 -17.28
N ILE A 218 20.01 13.96 -16.31
CA ILE A 218 20.00 12.97 -15.24
C ILE A 218 18.64 12.29 -15.22
N THR A 219 18.62 10.96 -15.14
CA THR A 219 17.41 10.16 -14.99
C THR A 219 17.61 9.12 -13.89
N THR A 220 16.52 8.76 -13.18
CA THR A 220 16.55 7.76 -12.11
C THR A 220 15.31 6.86 -12.21
N GLY A 221 15.49 5.57 -11.95
CA GLY A 221 14.40 4.59 -11.97
C GLY A 221 14.90 3.18 -12.23
N SER A 222 14.03 2.19 -11.98
CA SER A 222 14.33 0.79 -12.33
C SER A 222 14.48 0.63 -13.84
N LEU A 223 15.49 -0.11 -14.29
CA LEU A 223 15.75 -0.38 -15.72
C LEU A 223 14.72 -1.39 -16.28
N ILE A 224 13.52 -0.91 -16.56
CA ILE A 224 12.42 -1.68 -17.14
C ILE A 224 11.82 -0.92 -18.33
N TRP A 225 11.25 -1.64 -19.31
CA TRP A 225 10.71 -1.06 -20.54
C TRP A 225 9.72 0.08 -20.28
N ARG A 226 8.87 -0.04 -19.25
CA ARG A 226 7.89 0.98 -18.87
C ARG A 226 8.49 2.33 -18.46
N LYS A 227 9.81 2.40 -18.24
CA LYS A 227 10.49 3.65 -17.90
C LYS A 227 11.01 4.40 -19.14
N GLY A 228 10.96 3.78 -20.32
CA GLY A 228 11.20 4.50 -21.58
C GLY A 228 12.61 5.06 -21.74
N PHE A 229 13.63 4.42 -21.14
CA PHE A 229 15.01 4.91 -21.22
C PHE A 229 15.52 4.93 -22.67
N GLU A 230 14.99 4.06 -23.53
CA GLU A 230 15.23 4.05 -24.96
C GLU A 230 14.88 5.39 -25.61
N TYR A 231 13.76 6.02 -25.23
CA TYR A 231 13.36 7.31 -25.78
C TYR A 231 14.34 8.42 -25.40
N LEU A 232 14.88 8.38 -24.17
CA LEU A 232 15.90 9.33 -23.72
C LEU A 232 17.18 9.18 -24.56
N LEU A 233 17.64 7.95 -24.77
CA LEU A 233 18.86 7.68 -25.55
C LEU A 233 18.69 8.06 -27.03
N THR A 234 17.55 7.74 -27.63
CA THR A 234 17.24 8.16 -29.02
C THR A 234 17.17 9.68 -29.14
N SER A 235 16.52 10.36 -28.18
CA SER A 235 16.44 11.82 -28.16
C SER A 235 17.81 12.47 -27.99
N LEU A 236 18.67 11.90 -27.15
CA LEU A 236 20.04 12.38 -26.96
C LEU A 236 20.85 12.23 -28.25
N ARG A 237 20.71 11.11 -28.97
CA ARG A 237 21.37 10.93 -30.25
C ARG A 237 20.96 12.00 -31.25
N LEU A 238 19.65 12.27 -31.37
CA LEU A 238 19.14 13.33 -32.26
C LEU A 238 19.70 14.71 -31.89
N LEU A 239 19.82 15.02 -30.59
CA LEU A 239 20.40 16.28 -30.13
C LEU A 239 21.88 16.41 -30.48
N LEU A 240 22.64 15.31 -30.39
CA LEU A 240 24.06 15.28 -30.76
C LEU A 240 24.29 15.35 -32.26
N ASP A 241 23.35 14.87 -33.08
CA ASP A 241 23.43 14.94 -34.54
C ASP A 241 23.09 16.35 -35.09
N GLN A 242 22.46 17.21 -34.28
CA GLN A 242 22.09 18.59 -34.64
C GLN A 242 23.08 19.66 -34.16
N ASN A 243 24.05 19.29 -33.30
CA ASN A 243 25.14 20.16 -32.85
C ASN A 243 26.45 19.76 -33.52
#